data_AF-A0AAJ4D5L0-F1
#
_entry.id   AF-A0AAJ4D5L0-F1
#
_cell.length_a   1.000
_cell.length_b   1.000
_cell.length_c   1.000
_cell.angle_alpha   90.00
_cell.angle_beta   90.00
_cell.angle_gamma   90.00
#
_symmetry.space_group_name_H-M   'P 1'
#
loop_
_entity.id
_entity.type
_entity.pdbx_description
1 polymer ?
#
loop_
_entity_poly.entity_id
_entity_poly.type
_entity_poly.pdbx_seq_one_letter_code
_entity_poly.pdbx_strand_id
1 'polypeptide(L)'
;MLNHKAFIGECGTGKTYEMKRLLHSEKDDFKIIIDPANEYQEDIQRLSENGYLIAEESFLKPSNTPFSVQLQKASETILERPKVLHIVTNESDNGFDSDAAKAFFEKIEKEIQNRDKKVRIYIDSHISILNNLTPGIYAVGVGYNCLVYTAFQNESEIENEILSNFVSDHI
;
A
#
# COMPACT_ATOMS: atom_id res chain seq x y z
N MET A 1 13.30 6.14 14.33
CA MET A 1 13.71 6.16 12.92
C MET A 1 12.49 5.89 12.07
N LEU A 2 12.39 6.52 10.89
CA LEU A 2 11.37 6.16 9.89
C LEU A 2 11.81 4.84 9.28
N ASN A 3 11.00 3.79 9.39
CA ASN A 3 11.28 2.47 8.85
C ASN A 3 10.00 1.91 8.23
N HIS A 4 10.16 1.02 7.25
CA HIS A 4 9.07 0.15 6.83
C HIS A 4 8.63 -0.74 8.01
N LYS A 5 7.36 -1.13 8.05
CA LYS A 5 6.83 -2.01 9.12
C LYS A 5 5.97 -3.13 8.57
N ALA A 6 6.19 -4.33 9.10
CA ALA A 6 5.39 -5.51 8.81
C ALA A 6 4.71 -5.97 10.09
N PHE A 7 3.38 -6.03 10.08
CA PHE A 7 2.55 -6.54 11.16
C PHE A 7 2.15 -7.98 10.83
N ILE A 8 2.67 -8.95 11.59
CA ILE A 8 2.51 -10.37 11.27
C ILE A 8 1.72 -11.05 12.39
N GLY A 9 0.59 -11.68 12.05
CA GLY A 9 -0.25 -12.33 13.05
C GLY A 9 -1.51 -12.97 12.48
N GLU A 10 -2.09 -13.92 13.21
CA GLU A 10 -3.29 -14.64 12.76
C GLU A 10 -4.52 -13.73 12.57
N CYS A 11 -5.61 -14.30 12.05
CA CYS A 11 -6.89 -13.59 11.96
C CYS A 11 -7.35 -13.15 13.36
N GLY A 12 -7.73 -11.89 13.50
CA GLY A 12 -8.23 -11.33 14.76
C GLY A 12 -7.17 -10.84 15.75
N THR A 13 -5.87 -10.94 15.45
CA THR A 13 -4.81 -10.46 16.38
C THR A 13 -4.65 -8.94 16.42
N GLY A 14 -5.19 -8.23 15.42
CA GLY A 14 -5.14 -6.76 15.35
C GLY A 14 -4.07 -6.18 14.42
N LYS A 15 -3.38 -7.00 13.63
CA LYS A 15 -2.41 -6.53 12.61
C LYS A 15 -2.93 -5.40 11.69
N THR A 16 -4.13 -5.58 11.12
CA THR A 16 -4.78 -4.59 10.26
C THR A 16 -5.19 -3.35 11.07
N TYR A 17 -5.58 -3.52 12.34
CA TYR A 17 -5.88 -2.40 13.23
C TYR A 17 -4.65 -1.52 13.48
N GLU A 18 -3.49 -2.12 13.74
CA GLU A 18 -2.23 -1.37 13.91
C GLU A 18 -1.83 -0.63 12.63
N MET A 19 -2.00 -1.25 11.47
CA MET A 19 -1.76 -0.60 10.19
C MET A 19 -2.72 0.58 9.95
N LYS A 20 -4.01 0.43 10.26
CA LYS A 20 -5.01 1.51 10.20
C LYS A 20 -4.70 2.64 11.19
N ARG A 21 -4.16 2.33 12.36
CA ARG A 21 -3.70 3.36 13.31
C ARG A 21 -2.61 4.24 12.70
N LEU A 22 -1.66 3.65 11.99
CA LEU A 22 -0.63 4.41 11.26
C LEU A 22 -1.23 5.29 10.17
N LEU A 23 -2.19 4.74 9.41
CA LEU A 23 -2.91 5.43 8.34
C LEU A 23 -3.46 6.79 8.80
N HIS A 24 -4.07 6.85 9.99
CA HIS A 24 -4.66 8.07 10.55
C HIS A 24 -3.67 8.97 11.30
N SER A 25 -2.57 8.40 11.80
CA SER A 25 -1.56 9.16 12.55
C SER A 25 -0.67 10.01 11.66
N GLU A 26 -0.37 9.53 10.46
CA GLU A 26 0.49 10.24 9.51
C GLU A 26 -0.33 11.19 8.65
N LYS A 27 0.06 12.46 8.66
CA LYS A 27 -0.61 13.55 7.92
C LYS A 27 0.30 14.15 6.85
N ASP A 28 -0.32 14.93 5.96
CA ASP A 28 0.37 15.64 4.85
C ASP A 28 1.24 14.69 4.02
N ASP A 29 0.61 13.63 3.51
CA ASP A 29 1.22 12.59 2.70
C ASP A 29 0.30 12.20 1.53
N PHE A 30 0.90 11.52 0.56
CA PHE A 30 0.16 10.75 -0.43
C PHE A 30 0.06 9.32 0.07
N LYS A 31 -1.15 8.78 0.15
CA LYS A 31 -1.43 7.45 0.68
C LYS A 31 -1.84 6.52 -0.45
N ILE A 32 -1.21 5.35 -0.52
CA ILE A 32 -1.62 4.25 -1.39
C ILE A 32 -2.13 3.14 -0.49
N ILE A 33 -3.37 2.74 -0.64
CA ILE A 33 -3.98 1.64 0.12
C ILE A 33 -4.32 0.53 -0.87
N ILE A 34 -3.82 -0.67 -0.62
CA ILE A 34 -4.07 -1.87 -1.42
C ILE A 34 -4.61 -2.94 -0.48
N ASP A 35 -5.86 -3.36 -0.67
CA ASP A 35 -6.51 -4.36 0.19
C ASP A 35 -7.50 -5.25 -0.59
N PRO A 36 -7.81 -6.46 -0.07
CA PRO A 36 -8.57 -7.44 -0.83
C PRO A 36 -10.08 -7.24 -0.88
N ALA A 37 -10.66 -6.55 0.11
CA ALA A 37 -12.09 -6.63 0.39
C ALA A 37 -12.74 -5.30 0.77
N ASN A 38 -12.11 -4.17 0.42
CA ASN A 38 -12.54 -2.82 0.80
C ASN A 38 -12.67 -2.66 2.33
N GLU A 39 -11.74 -3.26 3.09
CA GLU A 39 -11.77 -3.19 4.55
C GLU A 39 -11.53 -1.76 5.06
N TYR A 40 -10.98 -0.89 4.22
CA TYR A 40 -10.57 0.48 4.54
C TYR A 40 -11.64 1.53 4.25
N GLN A 41 -12.86 1.14 3.85
CA GLN A 41 -13.92 2.09 3.46
C GLN A 41 -14.18 3.18 4.51
N GLU A 42 -14.39 2.79 5.77
CA GLU A 42 -14.63 3.75 6.87
C GLU A 42 -13.41 4.65 7.12
N ASP A 43 -12.22 4.09 6.97
CA ASP A 43 -10.97 4.81 7.17
C ASP A 43 -10.76 5.88 6.08
N ILE A 44 -11.10 5.55 4.83
CA ILE A 44 -11.04 6.47 3.70
C ILE A 44 -12.07 7.58 3.84
N GLN A 45 -13.29 7.27 4.30
CA GLN A 45 -14.29 8.29 4.61
C GLN A 45 -13.75 9.27 5.66
N ARG A 46 -13.14 8.77 6.74
CA ARG A 46 -12.52 9.62 7.77
C ARG A 46 -11.37 10.47 7.22
N LEU A 47 -10.56 9.93 6.30
CA LEU A 47 -9.49 10.72 5.66
C LEU A 47 -10.06 11.84 4.79
N SER A 48 -11.14 11.58 4.05
CA SER A 48 -11.87 12.58 3.26
C SER A 48 -12.43 13.69 4.16
N GLU A 49 -13.08 13.33 5.27
CA GLU A 49 -13.56 14.28 6.29
C GLU A 49 -12.41 15.13 6.89
N ASN A 50 -11.20 14.59 6.92
CA ASN A 50 -9.98 15.26 7.36
C ASN A 50 -9.24 16.04 6.24
N GLY A 51 -9.85 16.17 5.06
CA GLY A 51 -9.36 17.03 3.96
C GLY A 51 -8.46 16.34 2.94
N TYR A 52 -8.37 15.00 2.92
CA TYR A 52 -7.70 14.29 1.84
C TYR A 52 -8.55 14.25 0.58
N LEU A 53 -7.94 14.47 -0.58
CA LEU A 53 -8.56 14.19 -1.88
C LEU A 53 -8.52 12.68 -2.13
N ILE A 54 -9.67 12.06 -2.42
CA ILE A 54 -9.74 10.62 -2.70
C ILE A 54 -9.75 10.39 -4.22
N ALA A 55 -8.71 9.73 -4.72
CA ALA A 55 -8.64 9.17 -6.08
C ALA A 55 -9.03 7.69 -5.97
N GLU A 56 -10.33 7.41 -6.07
CA GLU A 56 -10.88 6.09 -5.78
C GLU A 56 -11.20 5.31 -7.04
N GLU A 57 -10.70 4.06 -7.12
CA GLU A 57 -11.29 3.04 -7.98
C GLU A 57 -12.05 2.05 -7.11
N SER A 58 -13.39 2.07 -7.20
CA SER A 58 -14.34 1.11 -6.62
C SER A 58 -14.80 1.39 -5.16
N PHE A 59 -15.85 2.20 -5.02
CA PHE A 59 -16.45 2.60 -3.72
C PHE A 59 -17.34 1.53 -3.06
N LEU A 60 -17.80 0.50 -3.79
CA LEU A 60 -18.97 -0.28 -3.33
C LEU A 60 -18.86 -1.80 -3.42
N LYS A 61 -17.98 -2.36 -4.26
CA LYS A 61 -17.84 -3.82 -4.45
C LYS A 61 -16.42 -4.15 -4.93
N PRO A 62 -15.87 -5.32 -4.57
CA PRO A 62 -14.66 -5.83 -5.23
C PRO A 62 -14.82 -5.70 -6.73
N SER A 63 -13.88 -5.00 -7.35
CA SER A 63 -13.90 -4.78 -8.78
C SER A 63 -13.76 -6.12 -9.48
N ASN A 64 -14.52 -6.39 -10.54
CA ASN A 64 -14.23 -7.51 -11.46
C ASN A 64 -13.20 -7.09 -12.52
N THR A 65 -12.66 -5.88 -12.41
CA THR A 65 -11.67 -5.35 -13.35
C THR A 65 -10.35 -6.09 -13.15
N PRO A 66 -9.71 -6.56 -14.24
CA PRO A 66 -8.39 -7.20 -14.14
C PRO A 66 -7.42 -6.33 -13.35
N PHE A 67 -6.60 -6.98 -12.52
CA PHE A 67 -5.64 -6.32 -11.64
C PHE A 67 -4.71 -5.36 -12.41
N SER A 68 -4.22 -5.78 -13.57
CA SER A 68 -3.36 -4.96 -14.44
C SER A 68 -4.02 -3.65 -14.90
N VAL A 69 -5.33 -3.67 -15.18
CA VAL A 69 -6.08 -2.47 -15.59
C VAL A 69 -6.26 -1.51 -14.41
N GLN A 70 -6.51 -2.02 -13.21
CA GLN A 70 -6.60 -1.19 -12.00
C GLN A 70 -5.26 -0.49 -11.72
N LEU A 71 -4.15 -1.23 -11.81
CA LEU A 71 -2.82 -0.67 -11.64
C LEU A 71 -2.42 0.33 -12.73
N GLN A 72 -2.82 0.09 -13.98
CA GLN A 72 -2.56 1.03 -15.07
C GLN A 72 -3.24 2.39 -14.79
N LYS A 73 -4.50 2.38 -14.38
CA LYS A 73 -5.22 3.62 -14.06
C LYS A 73 -4.71 4.27 -12.77
N ALA A 74 -4.38 3.47 -11.76
CA ALA A 74 -3.66 3.94 -10.58
C ALA A 74 -2.34 4.64 -10.97
N SER A 75 -1.64 4.11 -11.98
CA SER A 75 -0.44 4.69 -12.58
C SER A 75 -0.70 5.96 -13.40
N GLU A 76 -1.93 6.41 -13.61
CA GLU A 76 -2.24 7.72 -14.21
C GLU A 76 -2.46 8.78 -13.13
N THR A 77 -2.62 8.38 -11.86
CA THR A 77 -2.82 9.29 -10.74
C THR A 77 -1.56 10.12 -10.47
N ILE A 78 -1.75 11.44 -10.33
CA ILE A 78 -0.70 12.38 -9.94
C ILE A 78 -0.45 12.27 -8.43
N LEU A 79 0.80 12.02 -8.03
CA LEU A 79 1.22 11.97 -6.64
C LEU A 79 1.34 13.38 -6.03
N GLU A 80 0.24 13.87 -5.48
CA GLU A 80 0.15 15.17 -4.78
C GLU A 80 -0.44 15.00 -3.38
N ARG A 81 -0.05 15.83 -2.42
CA ARG A 81 -0.53 15.74 -1.04
C ARG A 81 -1.62 16.80 -0.78
N PRO A 82 -2.59 16.56 0.12
CA PRO A 82 -2.92 15.28 0.76
C PRO A 82 -3.92 14.49 -0.11
N LYS A 83 -3.50 13.37 -0.69
CA LYS A 83 -4.35 12.53 -1.56
C LYS A 83 -4.25 11.06 -1.17
N VAL A 84 -5.36 10.34 -1.30
CA VAL A 84 -5.45 8.88 -1.14
C VAL A 84 -5.71 8.26 -2.50
N LEU A 85 -4.90 7.27 -2.87
CA LEU A 85 -5.17 6.32 -3.94
C LEU A 85 -5.53 5.00 -3.28
N HIS A 86 -6.74 4.52 -3.54
CA HIS A 86 -7.23 3.27 -2.99
C HIS A 86 -7.50 2.26 -4.09
N ILE A 87 -6.92 1.06 -3.93
CA ILE A 87 -6.94 -0.02 -4.90
C ILE A 87 -7.53 -1.26 -4.20
N VAL A 88 -8.79 -1.58 -4.51
CA VAL A 88 -9.47 -2.77 -3.99
C VAL A 88 -9.35 -3.90 -5.00
N THR A 89 -8.69 -4.99 -4.63
CA THR A 89 -8.45 -6.08 -5.57
C THR A 89 -8.46 -7.45 -4.91
N ASN A 90 -9.12 -8.43 -5.51
CA ASN A 90 -9.00 -9.82 -5.09
C ASN A 90 -8.13 -10.58 -6.10
N GLU A 91 -6.88 -10.92 -5.75
CA GLU A 91 -5.96 -11.63 -6.64
C GLU A 91 -6.54 -12.96 -7.16
N SER A 92 -7.39 -13.62 -6.38
CA SER A 92 -8.05 -14.87 -6.78
C SER A 92 -9.15 -14.67 -7.82
N ASP A 93 -9.85 -13.53 -7.77
CA ASP A 93 -10.97 -13.23 -8.68
C ASP A 93 -10.53 -12.41 -9.90
N ASN A 94 -9.57 -11.50 -9.72
CA ASN A 94 -9.11 -10.54 -10.74
C ASN A 94 -7.80 -10.94 -11.42
N GLY A 95 -7.19 -12.04 -10.95
CA GLY A 95 -5.84 -12.43 -11.30
C GLY A 95 -4.79 -11.49 -10.69
N PHE A 96 -3.55 -11.98 -10.62
CA PHE A 96 -2.40 -11.16 -10.30
C PHE A 96 -1.54 -10.95 -11.56
N ASP A 97 -1.02 -9.74 -11.73
CA ASP A 97 -0.11 -9.39 -12.83
C ASP A 97 1.17 -8.77 -12.27
N SER A 98 2.25 -9.56 -12.32
CA SER A 98 3.53 -9.15 -11.77
C SER A 98 4.17 -7.98 -12.52
N ASP A 99 3.99 -7.91 -13.83
CA ASP A 99 4.62 -6.87 -14.65
C ASP A 99 3.91 -5.54 -14.44
N ALA A 100 2.58 -5.56 -14.30
CA ALA A 100 1.80 -4.39 -13.93
C ALA A 100 2.17 -3.88 -12.52
N ALA A 101 2.33 -4.76 -11.54
CA ALA A 101 2.75 -4.40 -10.18
C ALA A 101 4.13 -3.73 -10.18
N LYS A 102 5.10 -4.32 -10.88
CA LYS A 102 6.45 -3.75 -11.02
C LYS A 102 6.41 -2.38 -11.70
N ALA A 103 5.70 -2.25 -12.82
CA ALA A 103 5.58 -0.97 -13.52
C ALA A 103 4.96 0.14 -12.65
N PHE A 104 3.95 -0.19 -11.85
CA PHE A 104 3.34 0.74 -10.89
C PHE A 104 4.36 1.22 -9.85
N PHE A 105 5.12 0.31 -9.24
CA PHE A 105 6.13 0.69 -8.24
C PHE A 105 7.34 1.41 -8.83
N GLU A 106 7.78 1.06 -10.05
CA GLU A 106 8.83 1.80 -10.77
C GLU A 106 8.42 3.26 -11.06
N LYS A 107 7.14 3.50 -11.35
CA LYS A 107 6.62 4.86 -11.50
C LYS A 107 6.74 5.62 -10.17
N ILE A 108 6.28 5.02 -9.07
CA ILE A 108 6.36 5.63 -7.74
C ILE A 108 7.81 5.93 -7.37
N GLU A 109 8.72 4.97 -7.61
CA GLU A 109 10.16 5.11 -7.37
C GLU A 109 10.75 6.34 -8.07
N LYS A 110 10.40 6.57 -9.34
CA LYS A 110 10.85 7.77 -10.09
C LYS A 110 10.31 9.06 -9.47
N GLU A 111 9.09 9.03 -8.98
CA GLU A 111 8.44 10.22 -8.44
C GLU A 111 8.89 10.60 -7.03
N ILE A 112 9.20 9.63 -6.15
CA ILE A 112 9.63 9.89 -4.76
C ILE A 112 10.99 10.57 -4.67
N GLN A 113 11.79 10.58 -5.75
CA GLN A 113 13.04 11.35 -5.79
C GLN A 113 12.81 12.86 -5.60
N ASN A 114 11.58 13.35 -5.84
CA ASN A 114 11.16 14.68 -5.41
C ASN A 114 10.95 14.69 -3.88
N ARG A 115 11.82 15.40 -3.15
CA ARG A 115 11.78 15.50 -1.68
C ARG A 115 10.53 16.20 -1.14
N ASP A 116 9.79 16.91 -1.98
CA ASP A 116 8.48 17.48 -1.63
C ASP A 116 7.36 16.44 -1.66
N LYS A 117 7.66 15.16 -1.96
CA LYS A 117 6.72 14.03 -1.86
C LYS A 117 7.00 13.16 -0.63
N LYS A 118 5.92 12.74 0.04
CA LYS A 118 5.89 11.89 1.22
C LYS A 118 4.86 10.85 0.90
N VAL A 119 5.32 9.63 0.65
CA VAL A 119 4.46 8.55 0.18
C VAL A 119 4.35 7.51 1.28
N ARG A 120 3.13 7.03 1.52
CA ARG A 120 2.84 5.96 2.46
C ARG A 120 2.06 4.88 1.73
N ILE A 121 2.62 3.68 1.66
CA ILE A 121 2.04 2.54 0.98
C ILE A 121 1.55 1.57 2.05
N TYR A 122 0.27 1.22 2.01
CA TYR A 122 -0.39 0.29 2.92
C TYR A 122 -0.80 -0.92 2.10
N ILE A 123 -0.21 -2.08 2.39
CA ILE A 123 -0.49 -3.35 1.70
C ILE A 123 -1.08 -4.32 2.72
N ASP A 124 -2.38 -4.58 2.62
CA ASP A 124 -3.05 -5.54 3.47
C ASP A 124 -3.21 -6.88 2.74
N SER A 125 -2.69 -7.94 3.34
CA SER A 125 -2.95 -9.34 2.98
C SER A 125 -2.48 -9.78 1.57
N HIS A 126 -1.96 -8.87 0.74
CA HIS A 126 -1.43 -9.14 -0.59
C HIS A 126 0.08 -9.40 -0.62
N ILE A 127 0.50 -10.64 -0.33
CA ILE A 127 1.92 -11.02 -0.34
C ILE A 127 2.52 -10.88 -1.74
N SER A 128 1.76 -11.22 -2.79
CA SER A 128 2.23 -11.10 -4.18
C SER A 128 2.58 -9.65 -4.54
N ILE A 129 1.81 -8.67 -4.06
CA ILE A 129 2.11 -7.24 -4.19
C ILE A 129 3.40 -6.88 -3.46
N LEU A 130 3.54 -7.35 -2.21
CA LEU A 130 4.73 -7.07 -1.42
C LEU A 130 5.99 -7.59 -2.11
N ASN A 131 5.95 -8.82 -2.62
CA ASN A 131 7.08 -9.43 -3.32
C ASN A 131 7.42 -8.75 -4.66
N ASN A 132 6.58 -7.85 -5.14
CA ASN A 132 6.83 -7.07 -6.35
C ASN A 132 7.21 -5.61 -6.08
N LEU A 133 7.46 -5.24 -4.82
CA LEU A 133 8.09 -3.96 -4.52
C LEU A 133 9.45 -3.86 -5.23
N THR A 134 9.75 -2.71 -5.82
CA THR A 134 11.07 -2.47 -6.40
C THR A 134 12.09 -2.15 -5.29
N PRO A 135 13.40 -2.40 -5.52
CA PRO A 135 14.45 -2.02 -4.57
C PRO A 135 14.43 -0.54 -4.20
N GLY A 136 14.05 0.35 -5.13
CA GLY A 136 13.94 1.77 -4.82
C GLY A 136 12.80 2.11 -3.87
N ILE A 137 11.78 1.24 -3.73
CA ILE A 137 10.74 1.37 -2.72
C ILE A 137 11.17 0.75 -1.39
N TYR A 138 11.56 -0.53 -1.35
CA TYR A 138 11.78 -1.23 -0.07
C TYR A 138 13.17 -1.01 0.55
N ALA A 139 14.21 -0.74 -0.24
CA ALA A 139 15.57 -0.55 0.28
C ALA A 139 15.99 0.92 0.32
N VAL A 140 15.61 1.70 -0.70
CA VAL A 140 16.02 3.12 -0.81
C VAL A 140 14.92 4.09 -0.37
N GLY A 141 13.66 3.68 -0.40
CA GLY A 141 12.49 4.54 -0.23
C GLY A 141 12.47 5.33 1.08
N VAL A 142 12.96 4.75 2.18
CA VAL A 142 13.10 5.45 3.47
C VAL A 142 13.87 6.76 3.34
N GLY A 143 14.95 6.77 2.55
CA GLY A 143 15.79 7.96 2.31
C GLY A 143 15.05 9.07 1.54
N TYR A 144 13.96 8.73 0.86
CA TYR A 144 13.10 9.62 0.10
C TYR A 144 11.72 9.82 0.73
N ASN A 145 11.58 9.52 2.04
CA ASN A 145 10.31 9.65 2.77
C ASN A 145 9.15 8.86 2.13
N CYS A 146 9.48 7.71 1.53
CA CYS A 146 8.54 6.68 1.11
C CYS A 146 8.60 5.55 2.13
N LEU A 147 7.47 5.26 2.77
CA LEU A 147 7.36 4.14 3.73
C LEU A 147 6.30 3.17 3.28
N VAL A 148 6.53 1.91 3.63
CA VAL A 148 5.62 0.80 3.37
C VAL A 148 5.22 0.22 4.71
N TYR A 149 3.92 0.07 4.90
CA TYR A 149 3.33 -0.63 6.02
C TYR A 149 2.52 -1.76 5.48
N THR A 150 2.61 -2.90 6.15
CA THR A 150 2.01 -4.10 5.60
C THR A 150 1.55 -5.04 6.69
N ALA A 151 0.50 -5.81 6.42
CA ALA A 151 -0.12 -6.72 7.38
C ALA A 151 -0.37 -8.09 6.73
N PHE A 152 0.14 -9.17 7.34
CA PHE A 152 -0.03 -10.55 6.85
C PHE A 152 -0.21 -11.56 7.97
N GLN A 153 -0.65 -12.77 7.61
CA GLN A 153 -0.80 -13.86 8.56
C GLN A 153 0.53 -14.50 8.96
N ASN A 154 1.44 -14.66 7.99
CA ASN A 154 2.76 -15.25 8.19
C ASN A 154 3.77 -14.63 7.22
N GLU A 155 5.05 -14.96 7.42
CA GLU A 155 6.16 -14.46 6.61
C GLU A 155 6.72 -15.50 5.63
N SER A 156 6.21 -16.74 5.62
CA SER A 156 6.85 -17.85 4.90
C SER A 156 6.88 -17.68 3.38
N GLU A 157 6.00 -16.86 2.84
CA GLU A 157 5.90 -16.58 1.41
C GLU A 157 6.49 -15.22 1.02
N ILE A 158 7.02 -14.46 1.99
CA ILE A 158 7.64 -13.16 1.74
C ILE A 158 9.10 -13.37 1.38
N GLU A 159 9.56 -12.72 0.32
CA GLU A 159 10.97 -12.78 -0.07
C GLU A 159 11.87 -12.17 1.01
N ASN A 160 12.86 -12.94 1.47
CA ASN A 160 13.76 -12.55 2.56
C ASN A 160 14.46 -11.21 2.31
N GLU A 161 14.83 -10.93 1.05
CA GLU A 161 15.48 -9.67 0.71
C GLU A 161 14.56 -8.46 0.96
N ILE A 162 13.26 -8.61 0.73
CA ILE A 162 12.26 -7.57 1.01
C ILE A 162 12.04 -7.50 2.51
N LEU A 163 11.72 -8.62 3.16
CA LEU A 163 11.40 -8.66 4.60
C LEU A 163 12.52 -8.09 5.48
N SER A 164 13.79 -8.30 5.10
CA SER A 164 14.95 -7.79 5.84
C SER A 164 15.01 -6.25 5.93
N ASN A 165 14.24 -5.53 5.13
CA ASN A 165 14.14 -4.07 5.16
C ASN A 165 12.97 -3.56 6.04
N PHE A 166 12.19 -4.46 6.64
CA PHE A 166 11.04 -4.13 7.48
C PHE A 166 11.35 -4.36 8.95
N VAL A 167 10.81 -3.50 9.82
CA VAL A 167 10.67 -3.83 11.24
C VAL A 167 9.44 -4.71 11.39
N SER A 168 9.66 -5.98 11.73
CA SER A 168 8.58 -6.95 11.94
C SER A 168 8.07 -6.90 13.37
N ASP A 169 6.78 -6.64 13.52
CA ASP A 169 6.02 -6.70 14.77
C ASP A 169 5.10 -7.92 14.72
N HIS A 170 5.40 -8.96 15.52
CA HIS A 170 4.56 -10.14 15.64
C HIS A 170 3.46 -9.89 16.67
N ILE A 171 2.19 -9.96 16.23
CA ILE A 171 0.99 -9.61 17.01
C ILE A 171 0.08 -10.82 17.16
#